data_AF-A0A4U6TUT6-F1
#
_entry.id   AF-A0A4U6TUT6-F1
#
_cell.length_a   1.000
_cell.length_b   1.000
_cell.length_c   1.000
_cell.angle_alpha   90.00
_cell.angle_beta   90.00
_cell.angle_gamma   90.00
#
_symmetry.space_group_name_H-M   'P 1'
#
loop_
_entity.id
_entity.type
_entity.pdbx_description
1 polymer ?
#
loop_
_entity_poly.entity_id
_entity_poly.type
_entity_poly.pdbx_seq_one_letter_code
_entity_poly.pdbx_strand_id
1 'polypeptide(L)'
;MFTSLQNVQIFFWLMFASTFGTRKLHEARNSWHSGCWILKSLVYALSIGIPFIIPNIFIQLYGEIARLGAGIFLLLQLISMLHFISWCNKRWMPDPGSNQCGLFGLFLSTICYIASFAGIGVLYFLYVPNSSCAFNIFNITWTAILVKIIMAVSLHSKVNEGLLSSGIMSSYIVFLCWSALHSEPEAGKCHSHMKIAKDGDWATIVSFIIAICSIVMATFSTGIDTKSFQFRNDEVQLEEDTPYSYEIFHIVFAMGAMYFAMLFISWELNHPARKWSIDVGWASTWVKIINEWFAASIYIWRLISPVVLRNQFVNDEGFVPHRPTV
;
A
#
# COMPACT_ATOMS: atom_id res chain seq x y z
N MET A 1 -10.30 -12.69 -18.64
CA MET A 1 -9.62 -11.61 -17.91
C MET A 1 -9.23 -12.06 -16.51
N PHE A 2 -10.14 -12.60 -15.70
CA PHE A 2 -9.78 -13.23 -14.42
C PHE A 2 -8.75 -14.35 -14.60
N THR A 3 -9.03 -15.31 -15.49
CA THR A 3 -8.10 -16.41 -15.85
C THR A 3 -6.74 -15.92 -16.36
N SER A 4 -6.68 -14.79 -17.08
CA SER A 4 -5.41 -14.25 -17.58
C SER A 4 -4.51 -13.66 -16.48
N LEU A 5 -5.07 -13.27 -15.34
CA LEU A 5 -4.33 -12.70 -14.20
C LEU A 5 -3.96 -13.77 -13.14
N GLN A 6 -4.65 -14.91 -13.15
CA GLN A 6 -4.20 -16.12 -12.46
C GLN A 6 -2.83 -16.59 -12.99
N ASN A 7 -2.54 -16.31 -14.26
CA ASN A 7 -1.30 -16.72 -14.91
C ASN A 7 -0.04 -16.09 -14.29
N VAL A 8 -0.12 -14.81 -13.93
CA VAL A 8 1.03 -14.03 -13.48
C VAL A 8 1.47 -14.46 -12.08
N GLN A 9 0.53 -14.71 -11.18
CA GLN A 9 0.88 -15.15 -9.82
C GLN A 9 1.40 -16.60 -9.79
N ILE A 10 0.96 -17.50 -10.69
CA ILE A 10 1.53 -18.87 -10.78
C ILE A 10 3.02 -18.79 -11.10
N PHE A 11 3.41 -17.94 -12.05
CA PHE A 11 4.81 -17.70 -12.39
C PHE A 11 5.61 -17.23 -11.16
N PHE A 12 5.11 -16.24 -10.42
CA PHE A 12 5.81 -15.74 -9.24
C PHE A 12 5.88 -16.76 -8.09
N TRP A 13 4.86 -17.61 -7.91
CA TRP A 13 4.93 -18.73 -6.95
C TRP A 13 5.96 -19.79 -7.35
N LEU A 14 6.10 -20.10 -8.65
CA LEU A 14 7.14 -20.98 -9.15
C LEU A 14 8.54 -20.37 -8.97
N MET A 15 8.68 -19.07 -9.24
CA MET A 15 9.92 -18.34 -9.00
C MET A 15 10.27 -18.30 -7.51
N PHE A 16 9.29 -18.07 -6.63
CA PHE A 16 9.46 -18.17 -5.19
C PHE A 16 9.98 -19.55 -4.79
N ALA A 17 9.30 -20.64 -5.19
CA ALA A 17 9.69 -22.00 -4.82
C ALA A 17 11.09 -22.38 -5.34
N SER A 18 11.43 -21.98 -6.56
CA SER A 18 12.72 -22.31 -7.20
C SER A 18 13.90 -21.48 -6.68
N THR A 19 13.63 -20.30 -6.11
CA THR A 19 14.66 -19.41 -5.53
C THR A 19 14.68 -19.43 -4.00
N PHE A 20 13.81 -20.23 -3.37
CA PHE A 20 13.74 -20.37 -1.92
C PHE A 20 15.09 -20.81 -1.33
N GLY A 21 15.50 -20.18 -0.24
CA GLY A 21 16.74 -20.45 0.49
C GLY A 21 18.01 -19.98 -0.21
N THR A 22 17.93 -19.16 -1.26
CA THR A 22 19.13 -18.60 -1.91
C THR A 22 19.76 -17.53 -1.03
N ARG A 23 21.04 -17.66 -0.71
CA ARG A 23 21.74 -16.71 0.18
C ARG A 23 22.98 -16.11 -0.44
N LYS A 24 23.70 -16.87 -1.26
CA LYS A 24 24.96 -16.45 -1.88
C LYS A 24 24.83 -16.19 -3.37
N LEU A 25 25.63 -15.24 -3.86
CA LEU A 25 25.69 -14.86 -5.28
C LEU A 25 26.23 -15.99 -6.18
N HIS A 26 27.06 -16.90 -5.66
CA HIS A 26 27.66 -17.98 -6.45
C HIS A 26 26.76 -19.22 -6.59
N GLU A 27 25.59 -19.24 -5.94
CA GLU A 27 24.68 -20.38 -6.02
C GLU A 27 23.99 -20.50 -7.39
N ALA A 28 23.74 -21.73 -7.84
CA ALA A 28 23.00 -21.99 -9.07
C ALA A 28 21.60 -21.35 -9.08
N ARG A 29 20.98 -21.23 -7.90
CA ARG A 29 19.68 -20.55 -7.72
C ARG A 29 19.76 -19.05 -8.00
N ASN A 30 20.88 -18.38 -7.70
CA ASN A 30 21.09 -17.00 -8.12
C ASN A 30 21.25 -16.90 -9.64
N SER A 31 21.99 -17.82 -10.28
CA SER A 31 22.08 -17.85 -11.74
C SER A 31 20.71 -18.03 -12.41
N TRP A 32 19.85 -18.86 -11.81
CA TRP A 32 18.44 -18.96 -12.20
C TRP A 32 17.68 -17.66 -11.97
N HIS A 33 17.73 -17.05 -10.79
CA HIS A 33 17.02 -15.81 -10.45
C HIS A 33 17.45 -14.58 -11.27
N SER A 34 18.74 -14.42 -11.50
CA SER A 34 19.33 -13.25 -12.17
C SER A 34 19.45 -13.44 -13.69
N GLY A 35 19.56 -14.68 -14.16
CA GLY A 35 19.80 -15.03 -15.55
C GLY A 35 18.66 -15.83 -16.20
N CYS A 36 19.02 -16.75 -17.11
CA CYS A 36 18.13 -17.73 -17.76
C CYS A 36 16.80 -17.17 -18.29
N TRP A 37 16.82 -15.97 -18.88
CA TRP A 37 15.61 -15.26 -19.36
C TRP A 37 14.77 -16.07 -20.36
N ILE A 38 15.39 -16.83 -21.27
CA ILE A 38 14.67 -17.67 -22.24
C ILE A 38 13.82 -18.72 -21.52
N LEU A 39 14.41 -19.42 -20.54
CA LEU A 39 13.70 -20.45 -19.77
C LEU A 39 12.60 -19.84 -18.91
N LYS A 40 12.82 -18.66 -18.31
CA LYS A 40 11.76 -17.93 -17.58
C LYS A 40 10.61 -17.52 -18.48
N SER A 41 10.89 -17.00 -19.68
CA SER A 41 9.87 -16.64 -20.66
C SER A 41 9.02 -17.85 -21.06
N LEU A 42 9.64 -19.03 -21.21
CA LEU A 42 8.92 -20.28 -21.43
C LEU A 42 8.06 -20.69 -20.23
N VAL A 43 8.60 -20.64 -19.00
CA VAL A 43 7.83 -20.92 -17.78
C VAL A 43 6.64 -19.96 -17.63
N TYR A 44 6.84 -18.68 -17.94
CA TYR A 44 5.76 -17.68 -17.95
C TYR A 44 4.70 -18.00 -19.00
N ALA A 45 5.09 -18.31 -20.23
CA ALA A 45 4.16 -18.71 -21.29
C ALA A 45 3.37 -19.98 -20.94
N LEU A 46 4.02 -20.97 -20.31
CA LEU A 46 3.35 -22.17 -19.81
C LEU A 46 2.38 -21.85 -18.67
N SER A 47 2.77 -20.95 -17.76
CA SER A 47 1.91 -20.47 -16.67
C SER A 47 0.65 -19.80 -17.20
N ILE A 48 0.71 -19.22 -18.41
CA ILE A 48 -0.47 -18.65 -19.09
C ILE A 48 -1.46 -19.72 -19.55
N GLY A 49 -0.98 -20.90 -19.95
CA GLY A 49 -1.82 -21.99 -20.44
C GLY A 49 -2.54 -22.77 -19.34
N ILE A 50 -1.96 -22.82 -18.13
CA ILE A 50 -2.43 -23.70 -17.04
C ILE A 50 -3.90 -23.47 -16.66
N PRO A 51 -4.40 -22.23 -16.47
CA PRO A 51 -5.78 -22.02 -16.04
C PRO A 51 -6.86 -22.41 -17.06
N PHE A 52 -6.49 -22.64 -18.33
CA PHE A 52 -7.44 -23.11 -19.36
C PHE A 52 -7.74 -24.62 -19.27
N ILE A 53 -6.91 -25.37 -18.54
CA ILE A 53 -7.03 -26.83 -18.37
C ILE A 53 -7.70 -27.15 -17.01
N ILE A 54 -7.69 -26.21 -16.08
CA ILE A 54 -8.18 -26.40 -14.71
C ILE A 54 -9.73 -26.32 -14.65
N PRO A 55 -10.41 -27.29 -14.01
CA PRO A 55 -11.86 -27.26 -13.82
C PRO A 55 -12.35 -26.04 -13.00
N ASN A 56 -13.56 -25.56 -13.28
CA ASN A 56 -14.15 -24.36 -12.67
C ASN A 56 -14.15 -24.35 -11.13
N ILE A 57 -14.26 -25.51 -10.48
CA ILE A 57 -14.24 -25.61 -9.01
C ILE A 57 -12.93 -25.08 -8.40
N PHE A 58 -11.80 -25.32 -9.06
CA PHE A 58 -10.50 -24.86 -8.60
C PHE A 58 -10.28 -23.38 -8.88
N ILE A 59 -10.91 -22.83 -9.92
CA ILE A 59 -10.87 -21.39 -10.24
C ILE A 59 -11.55 -20.57 -9.14
N GLN A 60 -12.66 -21.05 -8.58
CA GLN A 60 -13.35 -20.39 -7.47
C GLN A 60 -12.51 -20.44 -6.18
N LEU A 61 -11.98 -21.60 -5.82
CA LEU A 61 -11.08 -21.74 -4.67
C LEU A 61 -9.89 -20.80 -4.78
N TYR A 62 -9.29 -20.73 -5.96
CA TYR A 62 -8.18 -19.84 -6.23
C TYR A 62 -8.57 -18.37 -6.11
N GLY A 63 -9.78 -18.01 -6.52
CA GLY A 63 -10.30 -16.66 -6.32
C GLY A 63 -10.39 -16.26 -4.85
N GLU A 64 -10.80 -17.18 -3.97
CA GLU A 64 -10.83 -16.93 -2.53
C GLU A 64 -9.41 -16.76 -1.95
N ILE A 65 -8.46 -17.60 -2.40
CA ILE A 65 -7.03 -17.45 -2.04
C ILE A 65 -6.49 -16.09 -2.51
N ALA A 66 -6.79 -15.70 -3.76
CA ALA A 66 -6.36 -14.43 -4.30
C ALA A 66 -7.01 -13.25 -3.56
N ARG A 67 -8.22 -13.38 -3.03
CA ARG A 67 -8.87 -12.35 -2.21
C ARG A 67 -8.11 -12.15 -0.89
N LEU A 68 -7.74 -13.24 -0.23
CA LEU A 68 -6.88 -13.19 0.96
C LEU A 68 -5.52 -12.56 0.65
N GLY A 69 -4.85 -13.04 -0.41
CA GLY A 69 -3.54 -12.55 -0.84
C GLY A 69 -3.55 -11.08 -1.24
N ALA A 70 -4.62 -10.60 -1.88
CA ALA A 70 -4.84 -9.19 -2.17
C ALA A 70 -4.97 -8.35 -0.89
N GLY A 71 -5.67 -8.85 0.13
CA GLY A 71 -5.75 -8.20 1.44
C GLY A 71 -4.37 -8.09 2.12
N ILE A 72 -3.56 -9.15 2.07
CA ILE A 72 -2.18 -9.12 2.57
C ILE A 72 -1.33 -8.13 1.77
N PHE A 73 -1.51 -8.09 0.45
CA PHE A 73 -0.81 -7.13 -0.41
C PHE A 73 -1.11 -5.69 -0.01
N LEU A 74 -2.36 -5.34 0.28
CA LEU A 74 -2.73 -4.00 0.73
C LEU A 74 -2.01 -3.59 2.03
N LEU A 75 -1.84 -4.53 2.98
CA LEU A 75 -1.05 -4.29 4.19
C LEU A 75 0.43 -4.07 3.89
N LEU A 76 1.01 -4.86 2.99
CA LEU A 76 2.41 -4.72 2.58
C LEU A 76 2.65 -3.42 1.80
N GLN A 77 1.71 -3.05 0.92
CA GLN A 77 1.71 -1.78 0.22
C GLN A 77 1.66 -0.62 1.22
N LEU A 78 0.85 -0.72 2.27
CA LEU A 78 0.80 0.28 3.33
C LEU A 78 2.13 0.38 4.07
N ILE A 79 2.72 -0.74 4.51
CA ILE A 79 4.03 -0.74 5.20
C ILE A 79 5.11 -0.13 4.30
N SER A 80 5.12 -0.50 3.02
CA SER A 80 6.01 0.09 2.03
C SER A 80 5.80 1.61 1.88
N MET A 81 4.55 2.08 1.86
CA MET A 81 4.24 3.50 1.79
C MET A 81 4.78 4.23 3.03
N LEU A 82 4.66 3.67 4.23
CA LEU A 82 5.23 4.24 5.45
C LEU A 82 6.75 4.37 5.40
N HIS A 83 7.43 3.33 4.91
CA HIS A 83 8.89 3.35 4.74
C HIS A 83 9.32 4.38 3.69
N PHE A 84 8.59 4.45 2.58
CA PHE A 84 8.83 5.47 1.56
C PHE A 84 8.62 6.88 2.11
N ILE A 85 7.53 7.13 2.84
CA ILE A 85 7.27 8.42 3.50
C ILE A 85 8.43 8.75 4.45
N SER A 86 8.90 7.79 5.26
CA SER A 86 10.03 8.00 6.15
C SER A 86 11.33 8.30 5.39
N TRP A 87 11.56 7.65 4.25
CA TRP A 87 12.71 7.91 3.39
C TRP A 87 12.64 9.32 2.78
N CYS A 88 11.48 9.72 2.26
CA CYS A 88 11.22 11.08 1.78
C CYS A 88 11.46 12.12 2.88
N ASN A 89 10.97 11.85 4.09
CA ASN A 89 11.13 12.73 5.25
C ASN A 89 12.61 12.92 5.58
N LYS A 90 13.38 11.85 5.71
CA LYS A 90 14.83 11.91 5.99
C LYS A 90 15.62 12.59 4.87
N ARG A 91 15.22 12.38 3.61
CA ARG A 91 15.91 12.93 2.44
C ARG A 91 15.67 14.43 2.25
N TRP A 92 14.45 14.90 2.50
CA TRP A 92 14.04 16.29 2.22
C TRP A 92 13.89 17.17 3.47
N MET A 93 13.88 16.59 4.67
CA MET A 93 14.03 17.29 5.95
C MET A 93 15.15 16.65 6.78
N PRO A 94 16.43 16.85 6.39
CA PRO A 94 17.57 16.38 7.15
C PRO A 94 17.74 17.15 8.47
N ASP A 95 18.45 16.54 9.43
CA ASP A 95 18.62 17.07 10.79
C ASP A 95 19.18 18.50 10.84
N PRO A 96 18.78 19.30 11.85
CA PRO A 96 19.27 20.66 12.06
C PRO A 96 20.78 20.63 12.35
N GLY A 97 21.59 20.83 11.30
CA GLY A 97 23.05 20.69 11.33
C GLY A 97 23.66 20.29 9.97
N SER A 98 22.83 19.80 9.04
CA SER A 98 23.21 19.52 7.65
C SER A 98 23.14 20.79 6.77
N ASN A 99 24.11 20.99 5.87
CA ASN A 99 24.11 22.08 4.86
C ASN A 99 22.99 21.95 3.80
N GLN A 100 22.06 21.01 3.96
CA GLN A 100 20.91 20.82 3.06
C GLN A 100 19.69 21.61 3.55
N CYS A 101 18.96 22.18 2.59
CA CYS A 101 17.92 23.17 2.87
C CYS A 101 16.60 22.51 3.28
N GLY A 102 16.32 22.44 4.59
CA GLY A 102 15.02 22.01 5.13
C GLY A 102 13.81 22.85 4.67
N LEU A 103 14.06 24.01 4.05
CA LEU A 103 13.05 24.85 3.40
C LEU A 103 12.31 24.11 2.28
N PHE A 104 13.01 23.25 1.51
CA PHE A 104 12.39 22.46 0.44
C PHE A 104 11.38 21.45 0.99
N GLY A 105 11.72 20.76 2.08
CA GLY A 105 10.82 19.84 2.77
C GLY A 105 9.58 20.54 3.35
N LEU A 106 9.74 21.73 3.91
CA LEU A 106 8.62 22.53 4.43
C LEU A 106 7.69 23.02 3.30
N PHE A 107 8.26 23.47 2.18
CA PHE A 107 7.50 23.86 0.99
C PHE A 107 6.69 22.68 0.44
N LEU A 108 7.33 21.52 0.27
CA LEU A 108 6.68 20.31 -0.21
C LEU A 108 5.58 19.83 0.75
N SER A 109 5.82 19.90 2.06
CA SER A 109 4.81 19.59 3.07
C SER A 109 3.59 20.49 2.96
N THR A 110 3.80 21.79 2.74
CA THR A 110 2.72 22.77 2.60
C THR A 110 1.88 22.45 1.36
N ILE A 111 2.51 22.11 0.24
CA ILE A 111 1.81 21.66 -0.98
C ILE A 111 0.96 20.41 -0.70
N CYS A 112 1.51 19.42 0.01
CA CYS A 112 0.77 18.19 0.31
C CYS A 112 -0.48 18.45 1.15
N TYR A 113 -0.40 19.34 2.16
CA TYR A 113 -1.57 19.72 2.95
C TYR A 113 -2.60 20.51 2.15
N ILE A 114 -2.18 21.48 1.33
CA ILE A 114 -3.07 22.21 0.43
C ILE A 114 -3.78 21.23 -0.51
N ALA A 115 -3.05 20.30 -1.12
CA ALA A 115 -3.61 19.28 -1.99
C ALA A 115 -4.60 18.37 -1.26
N SER A 116 -4.31 17.98 -0.01
CA SER A 116 -5.22 17.15 0.81
C SER A 116 -6.54 17.87 1.10
N PHE A 117 -6.50 19.11 1.57
CA PHE A 117 -7.72 19.89 1.85
C PHE A 117 -8.50 20.24 0.58
N ALA A 118 -7.80 20.60 -0.50
CA ALA A 118 -8.43 20.82 -1.81
C ALA A 118 -9.09 19.55 -2.34
N GLY A 119 -8.42 18.39 -2.20
CA GLY A 119 -8.93 17.08 -2.56
C GLY A 119 -10.24 16.75 -1.82
N ILE A 120 -10.30 16.99 -0.50
CA ILE A 120 -11.53 16.84 0.28
C ILE A 120 -12.67 17.72 -0.27
N GLY A 121 -12.38 18.98 -0.60
CA GLY A 121 -13.37 19.89 -1.19
C GLY A 121 -13.88 19.40 -2.56
N VAL A 122 -12.97 18.89 -3.40
CA VAL A 122 -13.32 18.28 -4.69
C VAL A 122 -14.17 17.03 -4.50
N LEU A 123 -13.87 16.19 -3.50
CA LEU A 123 -14.67 15.01 -3.20
C LEU A 123 -16.10 15.37 -2.80
N TYR A 124 -16.29 16.37 -1.94
CA TYR A 124 -17.61 16.87 -1.59
C TYR A 124 -18.37 17.37 -2.83
N PHE A 125 -17.70 18.13 -3.69
CA PHE A 125 -18.32 18.66 -4.89
C PHE A 125 -18.76 17.57 -5.89
N LEU A 126 -17.96 16.51 -6.06
CA LEU A 126 -18.21 15.46 -7.06
C LEU A 126 -19.16 14.36 -6.56
N TYR A 127 -19.06 13.99 -5.28
CA TYR A 127 -19.73 12.81 -4.71
C TYR A 127 -20.84 13.14 -3.71
N VAL A 128 -21.13 14.43 -3.46
CA VAL A 128 -22.22 14.89 -2.57
C VAL A 128 -23.07 15.97 -3.27
N PRO A 129 -23.87 15.60 -4.29
CA PRO A 129 -24.77 16.56 -4.95
C PRO A 129 -25.98 16.94 -4.07
N ASN A 130 -26.39 16.05 -3.15
CA ASN A 130 -27.55 16.24 -2.28
C ASN A 130 -27.26 15.72 -0.86
N SER A 131 -28.00 16.20 0.13
CA SER A 131 -27.88 15.77 1.53
C SER A 131 -28.29 14.30 1.78
N SER A 132 -28.95 13.66 0.82
CA SER A 132 -29.33 12.24 0.88
C SER A 132 -28.14 11.27 0.74
N CYS A 133 -26.96 11.76 0.37
CA CYS A 133 -25.75 10.96 0.15
C CYS A 133 -25.00 10.69 1.46
N ALA A 134 -25.70 10.12 2.45
CA ALA A 134 -25.18 9.93 3.81
C ALA A 134 -23.89 9.11 3.86
N PHE A 135 -23.78 8.06 3.03
CA PHE A 135 -22.57 7.22 2.95
C PHE A 135 -21.34 8.03 2.48
N ASN A 136 -21.47 8.82 1.41
CA ASN A 136 -20.38 9.62 0.87
C ASN A 136 -20.02 10.77 1.82
N ILE A 137 -21.03 11.43 2.40
CA ILE A 137 -20.84 12.45 3.43
C ILE A 137 -20.04 11.89 4.62
N PHE A 138 -20.45 10.73 5.14
CA PHE A 138 -19.78 10.10 6.28
C PHE A 138 -18.31 9.81 5.97
N ASN A 139 -18.02 9.13 4.85
CA ASN A 139 -16.66 8.76 4.49
C ASN A 139 -15.76 10.00 4.30
N ILE A 140 -16.19 11.00 3.51
CA ILE A 140 -15.39 12.21 3.27
C ILE A 140 -15.20 13.02 4.56
N THR A 141 -16.23 13.13 5.41
CA THR A 141 -16.12 13.79 6.72
C THR A 141 -15.11 13.08 7.60
N TRP A 142 -15.18 11.75 7.65
CA TRP A 142 -14.28 10.93 8.45
C TRP A 142 -12.83 11.08 7.98
N THR A 143 -12.56 11.04 6.67
CA THR A 143 -11.24 11.33 6.10
C THR A 143 -10.74 12.72 6.51
N ALA A 144 -11.60 13.74 6.48
CA ALA A 144 -11.23 15.09 6.92
C ALA A 144 -10.87 15.15 8.41
N ILE A 145 -11.55 14.37 9.26
CA ILE A 145 -11.22 14.22 10.68
C ILE A 145 -9.87 13.53 10.84
N LEU A 146 -9.63 12.42 10.14
CA LEU A 146 -8.37 11.68 10.18
C LEU A 146 -7.17 12.56 9.77
N VAL A 147 -7.29 13.35 8.69
CA VAL A 147 -6.25 14.30 8.26
C VAL A 147 -5.95 15.33 9.35
N LYS A 148 -6.97 15.88 10.02
CA LYS A 148 -6.78 16.82 11.14
C LYS A 148 -6.10 16.16 12.33
N ILE A 149 -6.49 14.93 12.68
CA ILE A 149 -5.86 14.16 13.77
C ILE A 149 -4.38 13.90 13.46
N ILE A 150 -4.07 13.44 12.24
CA ILE A 150 -2.70 13.18 11.80
C ILE A 150 -1.85 14.46 11.87
N MET A 151 -2.38 15.58 11.39
CA MET A 151 -1.71 16.88 11.48
C MET A 151 -1.45 17.29 12.94
N ALA A 152 -2.46 17.17 13.80
CA ALA A 152 -2.36 17.55 15.21
C ALA A 152 -1.35 16.68 15.99
N VAL A 153 -1.38 15.36 15.80
CA VAL A 153 -0.46 14.41 16.44
C VAL A 153 0.98 14.66 15.96
N SER A 154 1.18 14.95 14.68
CA SER A 154 2.51 15.19 14.10
C SER A 154 3.16 16.49 14.62
N LEU A 155 2.35 17.51 14.90
CA LEU A 155 2.78 18.77 15.51
C LEU A 155 2.97 18.70 17.02
N HIS A 156 2.53 17.61 17.67
CA HIS A 156 2.65 17.48 19.10
C HIS A 156 4.12 17.42 19.52
N SER A 157 4.49 18.23 20.52
CA SER A 157 5.88 18.46 20.94
C SER A 157 6.64 17.19 21.34
N LYS A 158 5.92 16.15 21.80
CA LYS A 158 6.52 14.85 22.16
C LYS A 158 6.83 13.93 20.96
N VAL A 159 6.17 14.13 19.82
CA VAL A 159 6.31 13.29 18.62
C VAL A 159 7.33 13.91 17.65
N ASN A 160 7.12 15.17 17.28
CA ASN A 160 7.98 15.99 16.42
C ASN A 160 8.55 15.25 15.18
N GLU A 161 7.74 14.46 14.48
CA GLU A 161 8.19 13.59 13.37
C GLU A 161 8.39 14.33 12.03
N GLY A 162 8.24 15.66 12.02
CA GLY A 162 8.38 16.49 10.84
C GLY A 162 7.11 16.53 9.98
N LEU A 163 6.78 17.72 9.47
CA LEU A 163 5.52 18.01 8.79
C LEU A 163 5.36 17.27 7.45
N LEU A 164 6.45 17.04 6.72
CA LEU A 164 6.43 16.43 5.39
C LEU A 164 5.85 15.00 5.40
N SER A 165 6.26 14.16 6.36
CA SER A 165 5.75 12.81 6.55
C SER A 165 4.21 12.80 6.65
N SER A 166 3.69 13.67 7.50
CA SER A 166 2.26 13.79 7.79
C SER A 166 1.44 14.38 6.64
N GLY A 167 2.03 15.30 5.87
CA GLY A 167 1.41 15.85 4.66
C GLY A 167 1.27 14.82 3.54
N ILE A 168 2.31 14.02 3.30
CA ILE A 168 2.27 12.93 2.29
C ILE A 168 1.24 11.87 2.71
N MET A 169 1.24 11.49 4.00
CA MET A 169 0.25 10.54 4.51
C MET A 169 -1.19 11.07 4.38
N SER A 170 -1.42 12.35 4.70
CA SER A 170 -2.74 12.97 4.54
C SER A 170 -3.22 12.94 3.09
N SER A 171 -2.32 13.18 2.13
CA SER A 171 -2.64 13.11 0.70
C SER A 171 -2.99 11.67 0.29
N TYR A 172 -2.28 10.68 0.84
CA TYR A 172 -2.55 9.26 0.59
C TYR A 172 -3.92 8.82 1.11
N ILE A 173 -4.32 9.25 2.30
CA ILE A 173 -5.64 8.93 2.88
C ILE A 173 -6.77 9.57 2.04
N VAL A 174 -6.62 10.83 1.63
CA VAL A 174 -7.59 11.48 0.73
C VAL A 174 -7.68 10.75 -0.61
N PHE A 175 -6.55 10.26 -1.13
CA PHE A 175 -6.52 9.43 -2.33
C PHE A 175 -7.25 8.09 -2.13
N LEU A 176 -7.06 7.40 -1.00
CA LEU A 176 -7.78 6.16 -0.70
C LEU A 176 -9.29 6.39 -0.60
N CYS A 177 -9.72 7.49 0.03
CA CYS A 177 -11.13 7.89 0.07
C CYS A 177 -11.68 8.14 -1.35
N TRP A 178 -10.96 8.88 -2.19
CA TRP A 178 -11.35 9.08 -3.60
C TRP A 178 -11.51 7.75 -4.32
N SER A 179 -10.54 6.85 -4.16
CA SER A 179 -10.55 5.53 -4.79
C SER A 179 -11.74 4.68 -4.34
N ALA A 180 -12.12 4.75 -3.05
CA ALA A 180 -13.26 4.04 -2.51
C ALA A 180 -14.59 4.55 -3.08
N LEU A 181 -14.78 5.87 -3.12
CA LEU A 181 -15.98 6.51 -3.66
C LEU A 181 -16.11 6.28 -5.16
N HIS A 182 -14.99 6.25 -5.89
CA HIS A 182 -15.00 5.93 -7.31
C HIS A 182 -15.42 4.49 -7.61
N SER A 183 -15.16 3.56 -6.68
CA SER A 183 -15.62 2.17 -6.76
C SER A 183 -17.10 1.98 -6.40
N GLU A 184 -17.78 3.02 -5.88
CA GLU A 184 -19.20 2.93 -5.56
C GLU A 184 -20.00 2.60 -6.83
N PRO A 185 -20.84 1.56 -6.83
CA PRO A 185 -21.63 1.22 -8.01
C PRO A 185 -22.63 2.32 -8.32
N GLU A 186 -22.78 2.66 -9.60
CA GLU A 186 -23.65 3.75 -10.07
C GLU A 186 -25.14 3.44 -9.83
N ALA A 187 -25.63 3.72 -8.61
CA ALA A 187 -27.06 3.70 -8.27
C ALA A 187 -27.75 5.04 -8.58
N GLY A 188 -27.07 5.97 -9.26
CA GLY A 188 -27.66 7.16 -9.90
C GLY A 188 -28.01 8.34 -8.99
N LYS A 189 -27.64 8.36 -7.70
CA LYS A 189 -28.07 9.42 -6.75
C LYS A 189 -26.96 10.32 -6.22
N CYS A 190 -25.73 9.83 -6.12
CA CYS A 190 -24.66 10.50 -5.39
C CYS A 190 -23.43 10.88 -6.23
N HIS A 191 -23.49 10.71 -7.54
CA HIS A 191 -22.48 11.21 -8.46
C HIS A 191 -23.01 12.45 -9.18
N SER A 192 -22.23 13.53 -9.24
CA SER A 192 -22.62 14.70 -10.04
C SER A 192 -22.65 14.32 -11.53
N HIS A 193 -23.85 14.09 -12.06
CA HIS A 193 -24.10 13.57 -13.42
C HIS A 193 -23.62 14.49 -14.55
N MET A 194 -23.21 15.73 -14.23
CA MET A 194 -22.89 16.77 -15.22
C MET A 194 -21.42 16.78 -15.69
N LYS A 195 -20.54 15.89 -15.18
CA LYS A 195 -19.12 15.82 -15.62
C LYS A 195 -18.57 14.42 -15.91
N ILE A 196 -19.11 13.36 -15.27
CA ILE A 196 -18.53 12.01 -15.38
C ILE A 196 -18.84 11.32 -16.71
N ALA A 197 -19.95 11.68 -17.37
CA ALA A 197 -20.35 11.12 -18.67
C ALA A 197 -19.39 11.46 -19.83
N LYS A 198 -18.37 12.30 -19.62
CA LYS A 198 -17.31 12.60 -20.60
C LYS A 198 -15.94 12.01 -20.22
N ASP A 199 -15.77 11.49 -19.00
CA ASP A 199 -14.45 11.19 -18.38
C ASP A 199 -14.31 9.76 -17.80
N GLY A 200 -15.31 8.88 -17.96
CA GLY A 200 -15.29 7.51 -17.40
C GLY A 200 -14.06 6.66 -17.79
N ASP A 201 -13.48 6.91 -18.96
CA ASP A 201 -12.25 6.25 -19.40
C ASP A 201 -11.00 6.73 -18.63
N TRP A 202 -10.91 8.03 -18.32
CA TRP A 202 -9.72 8.61 -17.67
C TRP A 202 -9.57 8.18 -16.22
N ALA A 203 -10.68 8.11 -15.46
CA ALA A 203 -10.62 7.72 -14.05
C ALA A 203 -10.19 6.26 -13.86
N THR A 204 -10.59 5.37 -14.77
CA THR A 204 -10.12 3.98 -14.82
C THR A 204 -8.63 3.92 -15.15
N ILE A 205 -8.16 4.70 -16.13
CA ILE A 205 -6.74 4.81 -16.49
C ILE A 205 -5.91 5.30 -15.30
N VAL A 206 -6.35 6.36 -14.63
CA VAL A 206 -5.70 6.90 -13.44
C VAL A 206 -5.61 5.84 -12.34
N SER A 207 -6.69 5.12 -12.07
CA SER A 207 -6.72 4.05 -11.07
C SER A 207 -5.75 2.92 -11.40
N PHE A 208 -5.66 2.53 -12.68
CA PHE A 208 -4.71 1.52 -13.15
C PHE A 208 -3.25 1.98 -13.03
N ILE A 209 -2.93 3.22 -13.41
CA ILE A 209 -1.59 3.80 -13.25
C ILE A 209 -1.19 3.81 -11.78
N ILE A 210 -2.11 4.17 -10.88
CA ILE A 210 -1.81 4.24 -9.46
C ILE A 210 -1.61 2.84 -8.86
N ALA A 211 -2.38 1.85 -9.30
CA ALA A 211 -2.13 0.46 -8.91
C ALA A 211 -0.73 -0.01 -9.36
N ILE A 212 -0.27 0.39 -10.55
CA ILE A 212 1.08 0.08 -11.05
C ILE A 212 2.13 0.77 -10.18
N CYS A 213 1.99 2.08 -9.95
CA CYS A 213 2.89 2.83 -9.08
C CYS A 213 2.96 2.20 -7.69
N SER A 214 1.83 1.73 -7.15
CA SER A 214 1.77 1.06 -5.85
C SER A 214 2.58 -0.23 -5.80
N ILE A 215 2.52 -1.08 -6.84
CA ILE A 215 3.37 -2.28 -6.95
C ILE A 215 4.84 -1.89 -7.06
N VAL A 216 5.17 -0.90 -7.89
CA VAL A 216 6.55 -0.43 -8.06
C VAL A 216 7.10 0.07 -6.74
N MET A 217 6.32 0.84 -5.98
CA MET A 217 6.69 1.33 -4.66
C MET A 217 6.87 0.19 -3.65
N ALA A 218 5.93 -0.76 -3.59
CA ALA A 218 6.04 -1.95 -2.74
C ALA A 218 7.33 -2.72 -3.02
N THR A 219 7.61 -2.96 -4.28
CA THR A 219 8.82 -3.66 -4.74
C THR A 219 10.08 -2.87 -4.39
N PHE A 220 10.12 -1.59 -4.72
CA PHE A 220 11.27 -0.72 -4.46
C PHE A 220 11.59 -0.63 -2.97
N SER A 221 10.56 -0.49 -2.12
CA SER A 221 10.72 -0.46 -0.67
C SER A 221 11.23 -1.80 -0.12
N THR A 222 10.75 -2.93 -0.62
CA THR A 222 11.25 -4.25 -0.21
C THR A 222 12.69 -4.50 -0.64
N GLY A 223 13.13 -3.88 -1.74
CA GLY A 223 14.52 -3.95 -2.20
C GLY A 223 15.48 -3.06 -1.42
N ILE A 224 15.01 -1.91 -0.91
CA ILE A 224 15.85 -0.95 -0.16
C ILE A 224 15.93 -1.30 1.32
N ASP A 225 14.86 -1.82 1.90
CA ASP A 225 14.77 -2.08 3.34
C ASP A 225 14.66 -3.58 3.62
N THR A 226 15.63 -4.34 3.14
CA THR A 226 15.69 -5.79 3.29
C THR A 226 15.80 -6.23 4.76
N LYS A 227 16.29 -5.34 5.63
CA LYS A 227 16.40 -5.59 7.08
C LYS A 227 15.05 -5.61 7.81
N SER A 228 14.04 -4.87 7.36
CA SER A 228 12.75 -4.80 8.06
C SER A 228 11.81 -5.98 7.79
N PHE A 229 12.02 -6.70 6.68
CA PHE A 229 11.28 -7.94 6.35
C PHE A 229 12.09 -9.22 6.58
N GLN A 230 13.40 -9.12 6.84
CA GLN A 230 14.19 -10.28 7.26
C GLN A 230 13.87 -10.62 8.72
N PHE A 231 13.27 -11.80 8.95
CA PHE A 231 13.02 -12.36 10.27
C PHE A 231 14.29 -12.64 11.11
N ARG A 232 15.50 -12.30 10.62
CA ARG A 232 16.76 -12.62 11.29
C ARG A 232 17.74 -11.44 11.20
N ASN A 233 17.85 -10.71 12.31
CA ASN A 233 18.49 -9.38 12.39
C ASN A 233 19.99 -9.36 12.72
N ASP A 234 20.67 -10.50 12.90
CA ASP A 234 22.00 -10.51 13.55
C ASP A 234 23.18 -11.00 12.68
N GLU A 235 23.03 -11.17 11.37
CA GLU A 235 24.16 -11.56 10.50
C GLU A 235 24.67 -10.36 9.67
N VAL A 236 25.97 -10.07 9.78
CA VAL A 236 26.66 -9.05 8.96
C VAL A 236 26.58 -9.46 7.49
N GLN A 237 25.97 -8.63 6.63
CA GLN A 237 25.95 -8.87 5.19
C GLN A 237 27.38 -8.87 4.64
N LEU A 238 27.79 -10.01 4.07
CA LEU A 238 29.06 -10.18 3.37
C LEU A 238 28.90 -9.80 1.89
N GLU A 239 30.00 -9.45 1.21
CA GLU A 239 29.97 -9.12 -0.23
C GLU A 239 29.42 -10.25 -1.12
N GLU A 240 29.52 -11.50 -0.64
CA GLU A 240 28.99 -12.67 -1.35
C GLU A 240 27.50 -12.90 -1.12
N ASP A 241 26.86 -12.18 -0.20
CA ASP A 241 25.44 -12.33 0.10
C ASP A 241 24.57 -11.64 -0.96
N THR A 242 23.39 -12.18 -1.20
CA THR A 242 22.41 -11.54 -2.08
C THR A 242 21.94 -10.20 -1.49
N PRO A 243 21.82 -9.13 -2.29
CA PRO A 243 21.51 -7.78 -1.80
C PRO A 243 20.10 -7.67 -1.19
N TYR A 244 19.19 -8.55 -1.59
CA TYR A 244 17.84 -8.67 -1.06
C TYR A 244 17.39 -10.13 -1.08
N SER A 245 16.39 -10.45 -0.26
CA SER A 245 15.79 -11.78 -0.24
C SER A 245 14.91 -12.01 -1.47
N TYR A 246 15.27 -13.00 -2.29
CA TYR A 246 14.49 -13.37 -3.48
C TYR A 246 13.10 -13.90 -3.12
N GLU A 247 12.98 -14.53 -1.94
CA GLU A 247 11.73 -15.03 -1.41
C GLU A 247 10.70 -13.91 -1.20
N ILE A 248 11.11 -12.86 -0.48
CA ILE A 248 10.26 -11.71 -0.17
C ILE A 248 9.89 -10.99 -1.47
N PHE A 249 10.86 -10.83 -2.37
CA PHE A 249 10.64 -10.24 -3.69
C PHE A 249 9.53 -10.96 -4.46
N HIS A 250 9.64 -12.28 -4.65
CA HIS A 250 8.65 -13.04 -5.43
C HIS A 250 7.30 -13.17 -4.72
N ILE A 251 7.30 -13.27 -3.38
CA ILE A 251 6.06 -13.24 -2.58
C ILE A 251 5.30 -11.92 -2.83
N VAL A 252 5.97 -10.77 -2.73
CA VAL A 252 5.36 -9.45 -2.92
C VAL A 252 4.78 -9.32 -4.33
N PHE A 253 5.48 -9.79 -5.35
CA PHE A 253 4.96 -9.83 -6.72
C PHE A 253 3.78 -10.78 -6.91
N ALA A 254 3.80 -11.97 -6.30
CA ALA A 254 2.69 -12.92 -6.36
C ALA A 254 1.42 -12.33 -5.73
N MET A 255 1.55 -11.70 -4.56
CA MET A 255 0.43 -11.04 -3.89
C MET A 255 -0.02 -9.76 -4.63
N GLY A 256 0.90 -9.02 -5.25
CA GLY A 256 0.57 -7.88 -6.12
C GLY A 256 -0.23 -8.32 -7.34
N ALA A 257 0.12 -9.46 -7.95
CA ALA A 257 -0.65 -10.05 -9.04
C ALA A 257 -2.05 -10.53 -8.59
N MET A 258 -2.18 -11.08 -7.36
CA MET A 258 -3.47 -11.39 -6.75
C MET A 258 -4.33 -10.14 -6.53
N TYR A 259 -3.74 -9.05 -6.03
CA TYR A 259 -4.41 -7.77 -5.88
C TYR A 259 -4.91 -7.22 -7.21
N PHE A 260 -4.06 -7.20 -8.24
CA PHE A 260 -4.49 -6.81 -9.58
C PHE A 260 -5.64 -7.69 -10.08
N ALA A 261 -5.56 -9.01 -9.90
CA ALA A 261 -6.64 -9.92 -10.26
C ALA A 261 -7.98 -9.53 -9.59
N MET A 262 -7.96 -9.16 -8.30
CA MET A 262 -9.15 -8.71 -7.57
C MET A 262 -9.70 -7.37 -8.08
N LEU A 263 -8.86 -6.41 -8.45
CA LEU A 263 -9.31 -5.15 -9.05
C LEU A 263 -10.09 -5.39 -10.35
N PHE A 264 -9.63 -6.30 -11.21
CA PHE A 264 -10.28 -6.59 -12.49
C PHE A 264 -11.65 -7.27 -12.36
N ILE A 265 -11.94 -7.89 -11.22
CA ILE A 265 -13.26 -8.48 -10.94
C ILE A 265 -14.05 -7.70 -9.89
N SER A 266 -13.61 -6.49 -9.54
CA SER A 266 -14.25 -5.66 -8.52
C SER A 266 -14.43 -6.37 -7.17
N TRP A 267 -13.52 -7.28 -6.82
CA TRP A 267 -13.58 -8.11 -5.61
C TRP A 267 -14.77 -9.08 -5.52
N GLU A 268 -15.54 -9.26 -6.61
CA GLU A 268 -16.68 -10.17 -6.67
C GLU A 268 -16.35 -11.45 -7.47
N LEU A 269 -16.42 -12.61 -6.82
CA LEU A 269 -16.12 -13.90 -7.49
C LEU A 269 -17.30 -14.52 -8.23
N ASN A 270 -18.53 -14.24 -7.76
CA ASN A 270 -19.74 -14.94 -8.21
C ASN A 270 -20.52 -14.18 -9.29
N HIS A 271 -20.16 -12.92 -9.55
CA HIS A 271 -20.82 -12.08 -10.53
C HIS A 271 -19.83 -11.71 -11.63
N PRO A 272 -20.15 -11.98 -12.91
CA PRO A 272 -19.30 -11.53 -14.00
C PRO A 272 -19.26 -10.01 -14.00
N ALA A 273 -18.07 -9.43 -13.84
CA ALA A 273 -17.86 -7.99 -13.96
C ALA A 273 -18.53 -7.49 -15.25
N ARG A 274 -19.33 -6.42 -15.13
CA ARG A 274 -20.00 -5.84 -16.30
C ARG A 274 -18.91 -5.39 -17.27
N LYS A 275 -19.11 -5.65 -18.57
CA LYS A 275 -18.10 -5.37 -19.60
C LYS A 275 -17.63 -3.91 -19.46
N TRP A 276 -16.34 -3.70 -19.15
CA TRP A 276 -15.67 -2.40 -18.95
C TRP A 276 -15.79 -1.71 -17.56
N SER A 277 -16.36 -2.34 -16.53
CA SER A 277 -16.31 -1.82 -15.15
C SER A 277 -15.19 -2.51 -14.36
N ILE A 278 -13.99 -1.93 -14.34
CA ILE A 278 -12.88 -2.41 -13.51
C ILE A 278 -13.01 -1.76 -12.14
N ASP A 279 -12.92 -2.56 -11.08
CA ASP A 279 -12.82 -2.07 -9.70
C ASP A 279 -14.03 -1.23 -9.24
N VAL A 280 -15.21 -1.50 -9.79
CA VAL A 280 -16.49 -0.88 -9.42
C VAL A 280 -17.41 -1.94 -8.81
N GLY A 281 -17.82 -1.73 -7.56
CA GLY A 281 -18.67 -2.63 -6.78
C GLY A 281 -18.57 -2.35 -5.27
N TRP A 282 -19.63 -2.65 -4.51
CA TRP A 282 -19.66 -2.42 -3.06
C TRP A 282 -18.53 -3.15 -2.33
N ALA A 283 -18.16 -4.35 -2.78
CA ALA A 283 -17.04 -5.09 -2.21
C ALA A 283 -15.72 -4.31 -2.33
N SER A 284 -15.42 -3.78 -3.53
CA SER A 284 -14.25 -2.93 -3.75
C SER A 284 -14.28 -1.67 -2.89
N THR A 285 -15.42 -0.97 -2.86
CA THR A 285 -15.60 0.23 -2.03
C THR A 285 -15.26 -0.03 -0.56
N TRP A 286 -15.81 -1.10 0.04
CA TRP A 286 -15.55 -1.43 1.44
C TRP A 286 -14.11 -1.82 1.70
N VAL A 287 -13.48 -2.60 0.81
CA VAL A 287 -12.06 -2.95 0.95
C VAL A 287 -11.18 -1.70 0.99
N LYS A 288 -11.47 -0.71 0.14
CA LYS A 288 -10.71 0.54 0.09
C LYS A 288 -10.94 1.44 1.30
N ILE A 289 -12.18 1.53 1.80
CA ILE A 289 -12.50 2.27 3.05
C ILE A 289 -11.77 1.65 4.23
N ILE A 290 -11.82 0.32 4.35
CA ILE A 290 -11.13 -0.40 5.43
C ILE A 290 -9.62 -0.20 5.31
N ASN A 291 -9.06 -0.24 4.08
CA ASN A 291 -7.66 0.05 3.84
C ASN A 291 -7.27 1.48 4.27
N GLU A 292 -8.12 2.48 4.00
CA GLU A 292 -7.93 3.86 4.47
C GLU A 292 -7.87 3.93 6.01
N TRP A 293 -8.80 3.26 6.69
CA TRP A 293 -8.84 3.25 8.16
C TRP A 293 -7.61 2.58 8.76
N PHE A 294 -7.19 1.45 8.20
CA PHE A 294 -5.95 0.79 8.60
C PHE A 294 -4.73 1.66 8.34
N ALA A 295 -4.66 2.32 7.19
CA ALA A 295 -3.58 3.24 6.85
C ALA A 295 -3.44 4.35 7.88
N ALA A 296 -4.54 5.05 8.18
CA ALA A 296 -4.55 6.11 9.17
C ALA A 296 -4.18 5.59 10.57
N SER A 297 -4.76 4.46 10.99
CA SER A 297 -4.54 3.88 12.32
C SER A 297 -3.09 3.45 12.53
N ILE A 298 -2.50 2.75 11.55
CA ILE A 298 -1.11 2.30 11.62
C ILE A 298 -0.15 3.49 11.61
N TYR A 299 -0.43 4.52 10.79
CA TYR A 299 0.40 5.73 10.79
C TYR A 299 0.33 6.47 12.12
N ILE A 300 -0.86 6.70 12.67
CA ILE A 300 -1.03 7.35 13.98
C ILE A 300 -0.33 6.54 15.07
N TRP A 301 -0.48 5.20 15.06
CA TRP A 301 0.22 4.33 16.01
C TRP A 301 1.74 4.43 15.86
N ARG A 302 2.26 4.49 14.63
CA ARG A 302 3.69 4.69 14.36
C ARG A 302 4.22 5.98 15.00
N LEU A 303 3.47 7.07 14.92
CA LEU A 303 3.83 8.35 15.57
C LEU A 303 3.82 8.25 17.11
N ILE A 304 2.82 7.57 17.67
CA ILE A 304 2.54 7.55 19.11
C ILE A 304 3.38 6.50 19.86
N SER A 305 3.65 5.36 19.23
CA SER A 305 4.31 4.20 19.85
C SER A 305 5.64 4.54 20.55
N PRO A 306 6.58 5.28 19.94
CA PRO A 306 7.83 5.66 20.61
C PRO A 306 7.63 6.51 21.86
N VAL A 307 6.59 7.36 21.88
CA VAL A 307 6.27 8.24 23.01
C VAL A 307 5.66 7.46 24.16
N VAL A 308 4.76 6.53 23.86
CA VAL A 308 4.14 5.66 24.86
C VAL A 308 5.18 4.76 25.51
N LEU A 309 6.03 4.11 24.71
CA LEU A 309 7.10 3.25 25.21
C LEU A 309 8.09 4.04 26.08
N ARG A 310 8.52 5.24 25.66
CA ARG A 310 9.41 6.09 26.46
C ARG A 310 8.80 6.44 27.83
N ASN A 311 7.51 6.79 27.89
CA ASN A 311 6.88 7.12 29.16
C ASN A 311 6.78 5.90 30.09
N GLN A 312 6.60 4.69 29.55
CA GLN A 312 6.62 3.46 30.35
C GLN A 312 7.99 3.24 30.99
N PHE A 313 9.08 3.35 30.22
CA PHE A 313 10.45 3.22 30.76
C PHE A 313 10.76 4.25 31.86
N VAL A 314 10.38 5.52 31.68
CA VAL A 314 10.60 6.56 32.70
C VAL A 314 9.83 6.27 33.99
N ASN A 315 8.61 5.73 33.90
CA ASN A 315 7.81 5.38 35.07
C ASN A 315 8.38 4.16 35.82
N ASP A 316 8.95 3.18 35.10
CA ASP A 316 9.59 2.01 35.71
C ASP A 316 10.92 2.37 36.42
N GLU A 317 11.73 3.27 35.85
CA GLU A 317 12.95 3.76 36.53
C GLU A 317 12.64 4.63 37.75
N GLY A 318 11.53 5.36 37.73
CA GLY A 318 11.04 6.13 38.89
C GLY A 318 10.57 5.27 40.07
N PHE A 319 10.40 3.96 39.87
CA PHE A 319 9.96 3.02 40.91
C PHE A 319 11.13 2.24 41.55
N VAL A 320 12.39 2.49 41.17
CA VAL A 320 13.55 1.91 41.85
C VAL A 320 13.67 2.58 43.24
N PRO A 321 13.43 1.87 44.36
CA PRO A 321 13.53 2.48 45.67
C PRO A 321 15.00 2.82 45.91
N HIS A 322 15.29 4.10 46.18
CA HIS A 322 16.61 4.55 46.59
C HIS A 322 17.08 3.70 47.77
N ARG A 323 18.06 2.82 47.52
CA ARG A 323 18.76 2.12 48.58
C ARG A 323 19.58 3.18 49.32
N PRO A 324 19.38 3.40 50.63
CA PRO A 324 20.18 4.36 51.36
C PRO A 324 21.63 3.87 51.34
N THR A 325 22.51 4.69 50.78
CA THR A 325 23.96 4.51 50.88
C THR A 325 24.35 4.71 52.34
N VAL A 326 24.77 3.62 52.98
CA VAL A 326 25.39 3.61 54.31
C VAL A 326 26.82 4.10 54.21
#